data_AF-A0A3B9KZA3-F1
#
_entry.id   AF-A0A3B9KZA3-F1
#
_cell.length_a   1.000
_cell.length_b   1.000
_cell.length_c   1.000
_cell.angle_alpha   90.00
_cell.angle_beta   90.00
_cell.angle_gamma   90.00
#
_symmetry.space_group_name_H-M   'P 1'
#
loop_
_entity.id
_entity.type
_entity.pdbx_description
1 polymer ?
#
loop_
_entity_poly.entity_id
_entity_poly.type
_entity_poly.pdbx_seq_one_letter_code
_entity_poly.pdbx_strand_id
1 'polypeptide(L)'
;MLYEWLAADSGIFNVLNYITFRSGAAVVTAFLVTVMFGDAMINFLRARQGKGQPIRDLSLEAQLSKQGTPTMGGFLIWFGLVIGVLLWGNLKNPYIWVTLFVTLSYA
;
A
#
# COMPACT_ATOMS: atom_id res chain seq x y z
N MET A 1 8.36 8.36 -17.15
CA MET A 1 8.89 9.53 -16.43
C MET A 1 9.85 9.18 -15.30
N LEU A 2 9.53 8.31 -14.33
CA LEU A 2 10.52 7.88 -13.32
C LEU A 2 11.37 6.69 -13.79
N TYR A 3 10.75 5.61 -14.29
CA TYR A 3 11.50 4.49 -14.89
C TYR A 3 12.20 4.89 -16.20
N GLU A 4 11.59 5.76 -17.03
CA GLU A 4 12.22 6.24 -18.27
C GLU A 4 13.48 7.09 -18.02
N TRP A 5 13.61 7.72 -16.84
CA TRP A 5 14.81 8.47 -16.46
C TRP A 5 15.93 7.58 -15.92
N LEU A 6 15.59 6.39 -15.41
CA LEU A 6 16.53 5.43 -14.83
C LEU A 6 16.88 4.27 -15.78
N ALA A 7 15.98 3.94 -16.71
CA ALA A 7 16.15 2.88 -17.67
C ALA A 7 17.05 3.37 -18.81
N ALA A 8 18.30 2.93 -18.77
CA ALA A 8 19.22 3.12 -19.89
C ALA A 8 18.94 2.08 -20.99
N ASP A 9 19.11 2.48 -22.25
CA ASP A 9 19.00 1.59 -23.42
C ASP A 9 20.08 0.50 -23.44
N SER A 10 21.13 0.63 -22.62
CA SER A 10 22.23 -0.33 -22.51
C SER A 10 22.76 -0.44 -21.07
N GLY A 11 23.13 -1.65 -20.65
CA GLY A 11 23.70 -1.93 -19.32
C GLY A 11 22.72 -2.56 -18.33
N ILE A 12 23.11 -2.65 -17.05
CA ILE A 12 22.32 -3.29 -15.97
C ILE A 12 20.94 -2.63 -15.80
N PHE A 13 20.83 -1.34 -16.13
CA PHE A 13 19.58 -0.59 -16.05
C PHE A 13 18.55 -0.93 -17.14
N ASN A 14 18.91 -1.68 -18.19
CA ASN A 14 17.94 -2.19 -19.17
C ASN A 14 16.91 -3.15 -18.53
N VAL A 15 17.26 -3.77 -17.40
CA VAL A 15 16.35 -4.63 -16.64
C VAL A 15 15.06 -3.87 -16.23
N LEU A 16 15.13 -2.55 -16.09
CA LEU A 16 14.00 -1.68 -15.78
C LEU A 16 13.00 -1.53 -16.92
N ASN A 17 13.35 -1.91 -18.15
CA ASN A 17 12.42 -1.89 -19.29
C ASN A 17 11.47 -3.10 -19.28
N TYR A 18 11.82 -4.18 -18.59
CA TYR A 18 11.00 -5.38 -18.52
C TYR A 18 9.84 -5.20 -17.54
N ILE A 19 8.62 -5.42 -18.03
CA ILE A 19 7.40 -5.32 -17.21
C ILE A 19 7.44 -6.27 -16.00
N THR A 20 7.99 -7.48 -16.17
CA THR A 20 8.10 -8.47 -15.09
C THR A 20 8.96 -7.97 -13.94
N PHE A 21 10.08 -7.32 -14.24
CA PHE A 21 10.95 -6.75 -13.22
C PHE A 21 10.27 -5.58 -12.51
N ARG A 22 9.66 -4.66 -13.27
CA ARG A 22 8.93 -3.51 -12.72
C ARG A 22 7.78 -3.96 -11.82
N SER A 23 7.02 -4.98 -12.21
CA SER A 23 5.95 -5.54 -11.40
C SER A 23 6.48 -6.15 -10.10
N GLY A 24 7.58 -6.91 -10.16
CA GLY A 24 8.23 -7.45 -8.96
C GLY A 24 8.74 -6.34 -8.04
N ALA A 25 9.40 -5.33 -8.60
CA ALA A 25 9.89 -4.17 -7.86
C ALA A 25 8.73 -3.36 -7.23
N ALA A 26 7.59 -3.23 -7.91
CA ALA A 26 6.39 -2.60 -7.36
C ALA A 26 5.86 -3.34 -6.13
N VAL A 27 5.79 -4.67 -6.19
CA VAL A 27 5.34 -5.51 -5.06
C VAL A 27 6.29 -5.38 -3.87
N VAL A 28 7.59 -5.49 -4.09
CA VAL A 28 8.59 -5.36 -3.02
C VAL A 28 8.54 -3.95 -2.41
N THR A 29 8.45 -2.91 -3.25
CA THR A 29 8.36 -1.53 -2.77
C THR A 29 7.09 -1.31 -1.95
N ALA A 30 5.94 -1.78 -2.43
CA ALA A 30 4.68 -1.67 -1.71
C ALA A 30 4.74 -2.37 -0.35
N PHE A 31 5.33 -3.57 -0.30
CA PHE A 31 5.54 -4.31 0.94
C PHE A 31 6.44 -3.55 1.92
N LEU A 32 7.60 -3.08 1.47
CA LEU A 32 8.55 -2.34 2.32
C LEU A 32 7.91 -1.06 2.88
N VAL A 33 7.21 -0.29 2.05
CA VAL A 33 6.47 0.90 2.49
C VAL A 33 5.39 0.52 3.52
N THR A 34 4.61 -0.52 3.26
CA THR A 34 3.56 -0.98 4.19
C THR A 34 4.15 -1.35 5.56
N VAL A 35 5.27 -2.08 5.59
CA VAL A 35 5.93 -2.50 6.84
C VAL A 35 6.55 -1.30 7.56
N MET A 36 7.29 -0.44 6.84
CA MET A 36 7.98 0.70 7.44
C MET A 36 7.01 1.75 8.01
N PHE A 37 5.90 2.00 7.34
CA PHE A 37 4.89 2.98 7.77
C PHE A 37 3.77 2.37 8.61
N GLY A 38 3.82 1.06 8.89
CA GLY A 38 2.79 0.33 9.62
C GLY A 38 2.53 0.89 11.01
N ASP A 39 3.57 1.02 11.84
CA ASP A 39 3.44 1.53 13.21
C ASP A 39 2.93 2.98 13.26
N ALA A 40 3.45 3.83 12.37
CA ALA A 40 3.01 5.21 12.24
C ALA A 40 1.51 5.29 11.89
N MET A 41 1.07 4.46 10.94
CA MET A 41 -0.33 4.40 10.52
C MET A 41 -1.24 3.85 11.63
N ILE A 42 -0.83 2.80 12.33
CA ILE A 42 -1.59 2.23 13.44
C ILE A 42 -1.79 3.26 14.56
N ASN A 43 -0.72 3.97 14.92
CA ASN A 43 -0.79 5.02 15.94
C ASN A 43 -1.68 6.19 15.50
N PHE A 44 -1.59 6.59 14.23
CA PHE A 44 -2.45 7.61 13.65
C PHE A 44 -3.94 7.22 13.68
N LEU A 45 -4.25 5.99 13.25
CA LEU A 45 -5.63 5.48 13.25
C LEU A 45 -6.17 5.31 14.67
N ARG A 46 -5.35 4.83 15.61
CA ARG A 46 -5.73 4.72 17.03
C ARG A 46 -6.05 6.10 17.63
N ALA A 47 -5.26 7.12 17.31
CA ALA A 47 -5.53 8.49 17.75
C ALA A 47 -6.82 9.07 17.15
N ARG A 48 -7.13 8.76 15.88
CA ARG A 48 -8.33 9.23 15.18
C ARG A 48 -9.62 8.50 15.57
N GLN A 49 -9.55 7.18 15.80
CA GLN A 49 -10.71 6.33 16.07
C GLN A 49 -10.99 6.12 17.57
N GLY A 50 -10.05 6.47 18.45
CA GLY A 50 -10.22 6.34 19.89
C GLY A 50 -10.29 4.88 20.35
N LYS A 51 -11.45 4.45 20.88
CA LYS A 51 -11.64 3.14 21.54
C LYS A 51 -11.78 1.94 20.59
N GLY A 52 -11.63 2.13 19.28
CA GLY A 52 -11.74 1.06 18.29
C GLY A 52 -13.17 0.50 18.17
N GLN A 53 -13.30 -0.69 17.57
CA GLN A 53 -14.60 -1.35 17.40
C GLN A 53 -15.21 -1.73 18.76
N PRO A 54 -16.49 -1.42 19.04
CA PRO A 54 -17.17 -1.90 20.24
C PRO A 54 -17.26 -3.44 20.18
N ILE A 55 -16.49 -4.10 21.05
CA ILE A 55 -16.46 -5.56 21.13
C ILE A 55 -17.71 -6.01 21.87
N ARG A 56 -18.50 -6.88 21.22
CA ARG A 56 -19.61 -7.56 21.88
C ARG A 56 -19.05 -8.45 22.98
N ASP A 57 -19.55 -8.29 24.20
CA ASP A 57 -19.14 -9.11 25.33
C ASP A 57 -19.65 -10.54 25.14
N LEU A 58 -18.72 -11.44 24.78
CA LEU A 58 -18.96 -12.87 24.63
C LEU A 58 -18.37 -13.66 25.81
N SER A 59 -17.94 -13.00 26.90
CA SER A 59 -17.28 -13.63 28.06
C SER A 59 -16.02 -14.46 27.75
N LEU A 60 -15.41 -14.23 26.58
CA LEU A 60 -14.17 -14.86 26.14
C LEU A 60 -12.98 -13.92 26.38
N GLU A 61 -12.07 -14.28 27.29
CA GLU A 61 -10.90 -13.47 27.66
C GLU A 61 -10.03 -13.08 26.45
N ALA A 62 -9.91 -13.99 25.46
CA ALA A 62 -9.15 -13.76 24.24
C ALA A 62 -9.74 -12.70 23.29
N GLN A 63 -11.01 -12.29 23.46
CA GLN A 63 -11.60 -11.18 22.70
C GLN A 63 -11.30 -9.82 23.34
N LEU A 64 -11.16 -9.76 24.67
CA LEU A 64 -10.85 -8.52 25.38
C LEU A 64 -9.43 -8.02 25.06
N SER A 65 -8.48 -8.93 24.77
CA SER A 65 -7.12 -8.57 24.35
C SER A 65 -7.03 -7.87 22.99
N LYS A 66 -8.09 -7.95 22.17
CA LYS A 66 -8.21 -7.24 20.89
C LYS A 66 -8.86 -5.86 21.03
N GLN A 67 -9.25 -5.43 22.25
CA GLN A 67 -9.76 -4.07 22.46
C GLN A 67 -8.70 -3.02 22.13
N GLY A 68 -9.10 -1.98 21.39
CA GLY A 68 -8.20 -0.88 21.02
C GLY A 68 -7.29 -1.15 19.81
N THR A 69 -7.48 -2.25 19.07
CA THR A 69 -6.94 -2.35 17.71
C THR A 69 -7.76 -1.47 16.78
N PRO A 70 -7.15 -0.48 16.09
CA PRO A 70 -7.89 0.37 15.16
C PRO A 70 -8.42 -0.44 13.98
N THR A 71 -9.54 0.01 13.41
CA THR A 71 -10.10 -0.53 12.17
C THR A 71 -9.57 0.29 10.99
N MET A 72 -9.68 -0.20 9.75
CA MET A 72 -9.16 0.46 8.52
C MET A 72 -7.68 0.21 8.16
N GLY A 73 -7.17 -1.01 8.42
CA GLY A 73 -5.87 -1.44 7.88
C GLY A 73 -5.76 -1.39 6.34
N GLY A 74 -6.89 -1.38 5.63
CA GLY A 74 -6.92 -1.21 4.17
C GLY A 74 -6.29 0.09 3.67
N PHE A 75 -6.28 1.15 4.49
CA PHE A 75 -5.64 2.41 4.12
C PHE A 75 -4.12 2.25 3.97
N LEU A 76 -3.49 1.43 4.83
CA LEU A 76 -2.07 1.12 4.74
C LEU A 76 -1.76 0.36 3.44
N ILE A 77 -2.65 -0.56 3.04
CA ILE A 77 -2.52 -1.33 1.80
C ILE A 77 -2.61 -0.39 0.58
N TRP A 78 -3.58 0.53 0.54
CA TRP A 78 -3.66 1.50 -0.53
C TRP A 78 -2.45 2.41 -0.58
N PHE A 79 -1.94 2.85 0.57
CA PHE A 79 -0.76 3.69 0.63
C PHE A 79 0.45 3.01 -0.03
N GLY A 80 0.72 1.75 0.34
CA GLY A 80 1.78 0.95 -0.28
C GLY A 80 1.54 0.70 -1.78
N LEU A 81 0.31 0.35 -2.16
CA LEU A 81 -0.08 0.10 -3.55
C LEU A 81 0.11 1.33 -4.43
N VAL A 82 -0.39 2.48 -4.01
CA VAL A 82 -0.29 3.74 -4.76
C VAL A 82 1.18 4.10 -4.98
N ILE A 83 2.01 4.01 -3.95
CA ILE A 83 3.44 4.29 -4.07
C ILE A 83 4.12 3.31 -5.04
N GLY A 84 3.83 2.01 -4.93
CA GLY A 84 4.37 0.99 -5.83
C GLY A 84 3.99 1.25 -7.30
N VAL A 85 2.72 1.58 -7.57
CA VAL A 85 2.24 1.88 -8.93
C VAL A 85 2.80 3.20 -9.46
N LEU A 86 2.93 4.24 -8.63
CA LEU A 86 3.48 5.53 -9.07
C LEU A 86 4.98 5.45 -9.42
N LEU A 87 5.74 4.63 -8.69
CA LEU A 87 7.18 4.47 -8.93
C LEU A 87 7.47 3.59 -10.14
N TRP A 88 6.76 2.47 -10.27
CA TRP A 88 7.11 1.42 -11.24
C TRP A 88 6.10 1.27 -12.38
N GLY A 89 4.89 1.81 -12.25
CA GLY A 89 3.86 1.76 -13.28
C GLY A 89 4.15 2.65 -14.48
N ASN A 90 3.54 2.31 -15.63
CA ASN A 90 3.62 3.17 -16.81
C ASN A 90 2.53 4.25 -16.73
N LEU A 91 2.84 5.41 -16.16
CA LEU A 91 1.89 6.51 -15.98
C LEU A 91 1.39 7.14 -17.30
N LYS A 92 1.99 6.81 -18.45
CA LYS A 92 1.43 7.18 -19.76
C LYS A 92 0.26 6.28 -20.17
N ASN A 93 0.12 5.12 -19.53
CA ASN A 93 -0.98 4.21 -19.80
C ASN A 93 -2.25 4.70 -19.09
N PRO A 94 -3.30 5.11 -19.83
CA PRO A 94 -4.54 5.58 -19.22
C PRO A 94 -5.24 4.51 -18.38
N TYR A 95 -5.05 3.22 -18.69
CA TYR A 95 -5.64 2.13 -17.91
C TYR A 95 -5.14 2.11 -16.46
N ILE A 96 -3.88 2.49 -16.20
CA ILE A 96 -3.35 2.56 -14.83
C ILE A 96 -4.11 3.62 -14.01
N TRP A 97 -4.41 4.77 -14.62
CA TRP A 97 -5.15 5.83 -13.94
C TRP A 97 -6.61 5.44 -13.71
N VAL A 98 -7.26 4.81 -14.68
CA VAL A 98 -8.62 4.30 -14.50
C VAL A 98 -8.69 3.27 -13.38
N THR A 99 -7.77 2.29 -13.37
CA THR A 99 -7.72 1.27 -12.32
C THR A 99 -7.41 1.87 -10.96
N LEU A 100 -6.46 2.80 -10.86
CA LEU A 100 -6.16 3.51 -9.60
C LEU A 100 -7.36 4.30 -9.11
N PHE A 101 -8.05 5.02 -10.00
CA PHE A 101 -9.24 5.79 -9.66
C PHE A 101 -10.33 4.88 -9.10
N VAL A 102 -10.69 3.82 -9.81
CA VAL A 102 -11.70 2.85 -9.35
C VAL A 102 -11.32 2.21 -8.02
N THR A 103 -10.03 1.85 -7.85
CA THR A 103 -9.53 1.24 -6.61
C THR A 103 -9.66 2.19 -5.41
N LEU A 104 -9.34 3.48 -5.61
CA LEU A 104 -9.39 4.49 -4.54
C LEU A 104 -10.80 5.02 -4.30
N SER A 105 -11.67 5.03 -5.31
CA SER A 105 -13.04 5.55 -5.21
C SER A 105 -14.05 4.54 -4.66
N TYR A 106 -13.70 3.26 -4.65
CA TYR A 106 -14.62 2.19 -4.22
C TYR A 106 -14.93 2.21 -2.72
N ALA A 107 -14.17 2.95 -1.92
CA ALA A 107 -14.29 2.96 -0.47
C ALA A 107 -14.70 4.30 0.10
#